data_AF-A0AA48M6S0-F1
#
_entry.id   AF-A0AA48M6S0-F1
#
_cell.length_a   1.000
_cell.length_b   1.000
_cell.length_c   1.000
_cell.angle_alpha   90.00
_cell.angle_beta   90.00
_cell.angle_gamma   90.00
#
_symmetry.space_group_name_H-M   'P 1'
#
loop_
_entity.id
_entity.type
_entity.pdbx_description
1 polymer ?
#
loop_
_entity_poly.entity_id
_entity_poly.type
_entity_poly.pdbx_seq_one_letter_code
_entity_poly.pdbx_strand_id
1 'polypeptide(L)'
;MSTTMFTPQQTQAPMPQPPRVISTKDASYLKDALSWELLAFKKLHFFAQQATDPQVKQALEKAGQMHQRHYQKLLSHLQVNNAQAMAAIPQTQAQQQQQQQQQMQ
;
A
#
# COMPACT_ATOMS: atom_id res chain seq x y z
N MET A 1 32.09 17.19 -34.28
CA MET A 1 31.28 15.96 -34.45
C MET A 1 31.02 15.42 -33.05
N SER A 2 29.83 15.67 -32.51
CA SER A 2 29.52 15.38 -31.11
C SER A 2 28.99 13.95 -31.00
N THR A 3 29.79 13.07 -30.39
CA THR A 3 29.45 11.67 -30.13
C THR A 3 28.29 11.59 -29.13
N THR A 4 27.14 11.12 -29.60
CA THR A 4 26.01 10.71 -28.75
C THR A 4 26.41 9.44 -27.99
N MET A 5 26.58 9.55 -26.67
CA MET A 5 26.84 8.44 -25.77
C MET A 5 25.50 7.71 -25.51
N PHE A 6 25.33 6.50 -26.03
CA PHE A 6 24.20 5.63 -25.68
C PHE A 6 24.42 5.04 -24.29
N THR A 7 23.61 5.43 -23.30
CA THR A 7 23.59 4.79 -21.98
C THR A 7 22.96 3.40 -22.08
N PRO A 8 23.65 2.32 -21.67
CA PRO A 8 23.07 0.98 -21.66
C PRO A 8 21.92 0.91 -20.64
N GLN A 9 20.77 0.43 -21.10
CA GLN A 9 19.56 0.26 -20.29
C GLN A 9 19.75 -0.94 -19.34
N GLN A 10 19.92 -0.65 -18.05
CA GLN A 10 20.10 -1.67 -17.01
C GLN A 10 18.89 -2.59 -16.92
N THR A 11 19.10 -3.86 -17.24
CA THR A 11 18.11 -4.93 -17.12
C THR A 11 18.04 -5.36 -15.65
N GLN A 12 17.08 -4.84 -14.89
CA GLN A 12 16.79 -5.32 -13.53
C GLN A 12 16.33 -6.78 -13.61
N ALA A 13 16.99 -7.67 -12.86
CA ALA A 13 16.55 -9.05 -12.73
C ALA A 13 15.10 -9.07 -12.21
N PRO A 14 14.19 -9.86 -12.80
CA PRO A 14 12.78 -9.89 -12.39
C PRO A 14 12.67 -10.28 -10.91
N MET A 15 12.05 -9.43 -10.10
CA MET A 15 11.72 -9.79 -8.72
C MET A 15 10.55 -10.80 -8.74
N PRO A 16 10.71 -12.00 -8.18
CA PRO A 16 9.67 -13.04 -8.23
C PRO A 16 8.44 -12.71 -7.38
N GLN A 17 8.58 -11.83 -6.37
CA GLN A 17 7.49 -11.35 -5.53
C GLN A 17 7.69 -9.88 -5.20
N PRO A 18 6.60 -9.10 -5.10
CA PRO A 18 6.69 -7.69 -4.74
C PRO A 18 7.22 -7.54 -3.30
N PRO A 19 8.07 -6.53 -3.04
CA PRO A 19 8.56 -6.25 -1.69
C PRO A 19 7.42 -5.87 -0.75
N ARG A 20 7.57 -6.16 0.54
CA ARG A 20 6.55 -5.82 1.57
C ARG A 20 6.52 -4.33 1.96
N VAL A 21 7.23 -3.47 1.23
CA VAL A 21 7.28 -2.05 1.50
C VAL A 21 5.93 -1.41 1.18
N ILE A 22 5.47 -0.55 2.07
CA ILE A 22 4.34 0.34 1.81
C ILE A 22 4.92 1.58 1.12
N SER A 23 4.71 1.69 -0.18
CA SER A 23 5.08 2.90 -0.91
C SER A 23 4.17 4.06 -0.56
N THR A 24 4.54 5.28 -0.95
CA THR A 24 3.67 6.47 -0.81
C THR A 24 2.33 6.26 -1.52
N LYS A 25 2.33 5.58 -2.67
CA LYS A 25 1.09 5.27 -3.42
C LYS A 25 0.21 4.31 -2.63
N ASP A 26 0.80 3.25 -2.06
CA ASP A 26 0.05 2.28 -1.24
C ASP A 26 -0.55 2.96 0.00
N ALA A 27 0.23 3.82 0.67
CA ALA A 27 -0.23 4.58 1.83
C ALA A 27 -1.43 5.49 1.50
N SER A 28 -1.40 6.17 0.34
CA SER A 28 -2.53 6.99 -0.12
C SER A 28 -3.80 6.16 -0.37
N TYR A 29 -3.69 5.01 -1.06
CA TYR A 29 -4.86 4.15 -1.28
C TYR A 29 -5.41 3.55 0.02
N LEU A 30 -4.53 3.13 0.94
CA LEU A 30 -4.93 2.63 2.26
C LEU A 30 -5.65 3.71 3.07
N LYS A 31 -5.17 4.96 3.02
CA LYS A 31 -5.82 6.10 3.68
C LYS A 31 -7.23 6.34 3.14
N ASP A 32 -7.41 6.32 1.83
CA ASP A 32 -8.72 6.51 1.20
C ASP A 32 -9.67 5.38 1.57
N ALA A 33 -9.22 4.12 1.46
CA ALA A 33 -10.00 2.94 1.83
C ALA A 33 -10.42 2.97 3.31
N LEU A 34 -9.50 3.29 4.22
CA LEU A 34 -9.80 3.44 5.65
C LEU A 34 -10.86 4.53 5.89
N SER A 35 -10.77 5.64 5.17
CA SER A 35 -11.73 6.75 5.28
C SER A 35 -13.13 6.32 4.79
N TRP A 36 -13.20 5.56 3.70
CA TRP A 36 -14.46 5.03 3.17
C TRP A 36 -15.09 4.01 4.12
N GLU A 37 -14.32 3.05 4.64
CA GLU A 37 -14.83 2.06 5.59
C GLU A 37 -15.33 2.73 6.89
N LEU A 38 -14.57 3.70 7.41
CA LEU A 38 -14.94 4.47 8.60
C LEU A 38 -16.26 5.23 8.41
N LEU A 39 -16.42 5.89 7.27
CA LEU A 39 -17.64 6.61 6.95
C LEU A 39 -18.82 5.65 6.77
N ALA A 40 -18.61 4.53 6.09
CA ALA A 40 -19.63 3.54 5.80
C ALA A 40 -20.24 2.97 7.09
N PHE A 41 -19.43 2.42 8.00
CA PHE A 41 -20.00 1.81 9.21
C PHE A 41 -20.68 2.83 10.13
N LYS A 42 -20.19 4.07 10.20
CA LYS A 42 -20.83 5.14 10.97
C LYS A 42 -22.19 5.52 10.40
N LYS A 43 -22.28 5.69 9.08
CA LYS A 43 -23.55 6.03 8.40
C LYS A 43 -24.55 4.89 8.49
N LEU A 44 -24.12 3.65 8.27
CA LEU A 44 -24.97 2.48 8.34
C LEU A 44 -25.55 2.30 9.75
N HIS A 45 -24.73 2.44 10.78
CA HIS A 45 -25.21 2.42 12.16
C HIS A 45 -26.20 3.56 12.44
N PHE A 46 -25.89 4.79 12.00
CA PHE A 46 -26.81 5.93 12.14
C PHE A 46 -28.17 5.70 11.46
N PHE A 47 -28.18 5.13 10.25
CA PHE A 47 -29.43 4.81 9.55
C PHE A 47 -30.17 3.62 10.16
N ALA A 48 -29.46 2.63 10.72
CA ALA A 48 -30.08 1.52 11.43
C ALA A 48 -30.89 2.00 12.65
N GLN A 49 -30.45 3.08 13.31
CA GLN A 49 -31.21 3.69 14.41
C GLN A 49 -32.49 4.41 13.95
N GLN A 50 -32.57 4.82 12.69
CA GLN A 50 -33.74 5.48 12.10
C GLN A 50 -34.66 4.53 11.34
N ALA A 51 -34.21 3.31 11.05
CA ALA A 51 -35.00 2.32 10.35
C ALA A 51 -36.15 1.80 11.22
N THR A 52 -37.37 1.89 10.70
CA THR A 52 -38.58 1.38 11.33
C THR A 52 -38.84 -0.08 10.97
N ASP A 53 -38.50 -0.47 9.75
CA ASP A 53 -38.57 -1.86 9.30
C ASP A 53 -37.46 -2.71 9.96
N PRO A 54 -37.80 -3.79 10.69
CA PRO A 54 -36.81 -4.62 11.37
C PRO A 54 -35.81 -5.31 10.44
N GLN A 55 -36.23 -5.70 9.23
CA GLN A 55 -35.37 -6.35 8.25
C GLN A 55 -34.36 -5.35 7.67
N VAL A 56 -34.79 -4.12 7.40
CA VAL A 56 -33.91 -3.02 6.97
C VAL A 56 -32.90 -2.70 8.07
N LYS A 57 -33.34 -2.56 9.32
CA LYS A 57 -32.44 -2.32 10.46
C LYS A 57 -31.37 -3.41 10.56
N GLN A 58 -31.77 -4.68 10.49
CA GLN A 58 -30.84 -5.80 10.57
C GLN A 58 -29.84 -5.83 9.41
N ALA A 59 -30.29 -5.51 8.19
CA ALA A 59 -29.41 -5.44 7.02
C ALA A 59 -28.37 -4.32 7.17
N LEU A 60 -28.78 -3.15 7.65
CA LEU A 60 -27.88 -2.01 7.90
C LEU A 60 -26.84 -2.33 8.97
N GLU A 61 -27.26 -2.92 10.10
CA GLU A 61 -26.33 -3.35 11.17
C GLU A 61 -25.32 -4.38 10.66
N LYS A 62 -25.79 -5.40 9.91
CA LYS A 62 -24.91 -6.42 9.33
C LYS A 62 -23.88 -5.81 8.37
N ALA A 63 -24.30 -4.89 7.50
CA ALA A 63 -23.40 -4.18 6.60
C ALA A 63 -22.41 -3.31 7.39
N GLY A 64 -22.87 -2.59 8.41
CA GLY A 64 -22.02 -1.77 9.28
C GLY A 64 -20.91 -2.59 9.95
N GLN A 65 -21.26 -3.75 10.53
CA GLN A 65 -20.30 -4.67 11.14
C GLN A 65 -19.28 -5.22 10.12
N MET A 66 -19.70 -5.51 8.90
CA MET A 66 -18.80 -5.93 7.82
C MET A 66 -17.78 -4.83 7.51
N HIS A 67 -18.21 -3.58 7.31
CA HIS A 67 -17.31 -2.45 7.05
C HIS A 67 -16.36 -2.18 8.23
N GLN A 68 -16.84 -2.31 9.47
CA GLN A 68 -15.99 -2.19 10.66
C GLN A 68 -14.89 -3.27 10.68
N ARG A 69 -15.21 -4.52 10.33
CA ARG A 69 -14.22 -5.60 10.20
C ARG A 69 -13.21 -5.32 9.08
N HIS A 70 -13.66 -4.77 7.96
CA HIS A 70 -12.76 -4.39 6.86
C HIS A 70 -11.80 -3.28 7.27
N TYR A 71 -12.29 -2.25 7.98
CA TYR A 71 -11.44 -1.21 8.55
C TYR A 71 -10.33 -1.79 9.45
N GLN A 72 -10.68 -2.71 10.36
CA GLN A 72 -9.72 -3.39 11.23
C GLN A 72 -8.71 -4.22 10.43
N LYS A 73 -9.16 -4.90 9.38
CA LYS A 73 -8.28 -5.66 8.48
C LYS A 73 -7.28 -4.74 7.77
N LEU A 74 -7.73 -3.58 7.26
CA LEU A 74 -6.85 -2.60 6.63
C LEU A 74 -5.81 -2.04 7.61
N LEU A 75 -6.18 -1.80 8.86
CA LEU A 75 -5.23 -1.40 9.90
C LEU A 75 -4.13 -2.44 10.13
N SER A 76 -4.43 -3.74 10.03
CA SER A 76 -3.42 -4.80 10.17
C SER A 76 -2.35 -4.73 9.08
N HIS A 77 -2.70 -4.25 7.87
CA HIS A 77 -1.76 -4.07 6.78
C HIS A 77 -0.80 -2.89 7.00
N LEU A 78 -1.11 -1.97 7.93
CA LEU A 78 -0.21 -0.88 8.31
C LEU A 78 0.83 -1.28 9.36
N GLN A 79 0.75 -2.50 9.91
CA GLN A 79 1.71 -3.02 10.88
C GLN A 79 2.99 -3.52 10.19
N VAL A 80 3.66 -2.61 9.47
CA VAL A 80 4.91 -2.88 8.76
C VAL A 80 5.97 -1.90 9.25
N ASN A 81 7.12 -2.42 9.70
CA ASN A 81 8.29 -1.57 9.88
C ASN A 81 8.87 -1.24 8.49
N ASN A 82 8.39 -0.15 7.90
CA ASN A 82 8.69 0.19 6.52
C ASN A 82 10.19 0.47 6.29
N ALA A 83 10.89 1.00 7.30
CA ALA A 83 12.33 1.21 7.24
C ALA A 83 13.10 -0.11 7.12
N GLN A 84 12.73 -1.11 7.95
CA GLN A 84 13.31 -2.45 7.85
C GLN A 84 12.95 -3.13 6.52
N ALA A 85 11.71 -2.99 6.06
CA ALA A 85 11.27 -3.55 4.79
C ALA A 85 12.04 -2.96 3.59
N MET A 86 12.33 -1.65 3.62
CA MET A 86 13.15 -0.97 2.61
C MET A 86 14.61 -1.43 2.65
N ALA A 87 15.19 -1.62 3.84
CA ALA A 87 16.56 -2.11 3.99
C ALA A 87 16.75 -3.54 3.47
N ALA A 88 15.68 -4.35 3.46
CA ALA A 88 15.70 -5.72 2.95
C ALA A 88 15.57 -5.83 1.42
N ILE A 89 15.30 -4.72 0.71
CA ILE A 89 15.28 -4.73 -0.76
C ILE A 89 16.73 -4.89 -1.23
N PRO A 90 17.04 -5.93 -2.04
CA PRO A 90 18.36 -6.06 -2.65
C PRO A 90 18.67 -4.79 -3.45
N GLN A 91 19.60 -3.97 -2.98
CA GLN A 91 20.13 -2.87 -3.77
C GLN A 91 20.74 -3.47 -5.03
N THR A 92 20.25 -3.06 -6.20
CA THR A 92 20.82 -3.46 -7.49
C THR A 92 22.33 -3.22 -7.46
N GLN A 93 23.11 -4.30 -7.62
CA GLN A 93 24.57 -4.34 -7.70
C GLN A 93 25.17 -3.28 -8.66
N ALA A 94 24.36 -2.77 -9.58
CA ALA A 94 24.56 -1.58 -10.40
C ALA A 94 25.25 -0.39 -9.70
N GLN A 95 24.83 -0.04 -8.48
CA GLN A 95 25.34 1.16 -7.81
C GLN A 95 26.74 0.93 -7.21
N GLN A 96 27.05 -0.32 -6.85
CA GLN A 96 28.34 -0.71 -6.29
C GLN A 96 29.42 -0.81 -7.36
N GLN A 97 29.05 -1.27 -8.57
CA GLN A 97 29.98 -1.39 -9.69
C GLN A 97 30.41 -0.03 -10.25
N GLN A 98 29.49 0.95 -10.25
CA GLN A 98 29.80 2.32 -10.67
C GLN A 98 30.74 3.04 -9.69
N GLN A 99 30.64 2.76 -8.39
CA GLN A 99 31.55 3.31 -7.38
C GLN A 99 32.95 2.70 -7.47
N GLN A 100 33.06 1.42 -7.83
CA GLN A 100 34.33 0.73 -8.03
C GLN A 100 35.04 1.20 -9.31
N GLN A 101 34.30 1.54 -10.36
CA GLN A 101 34.86 2.08 -11.60
C GLN A 101 35.36 3.53 -11.46
N GLN A 102 34.82 4.28 -10.51
CA GLN A 102 35.24 5.65 -10.19
C GLN A 102 36.45 5.70 -9.24
N GLN A 103 36.80 4.58 -8.58
CA GLN A 103 38.03 4.43 -7.79
C GLN A 103 39.23 3.91 -8.59
N MET A 104 39.03 3.47 -9.84
CA MET A 104 40.11 3.06 -10.76
C MET A 104 40.50 4.16 -11.77
N GLN A 105 39.98 5.38 -11.59
CA GLN A 105 40.40 6.60 -12.29
C GLN A 105 40.98 7.58 -11.27
#